data_AF-A0A9Q1R8B2-F1
#
_entry.id   AF-A0A9Q1R8B2-F1
#
_cell.length_a   1.000
_cell.length_b   1.000
_cell.length_c   1.000
_cell.angle_alpha   90.00
_cell.angle_beta   90.00
_cell.angle_gamma   90.00
#
_symmetry.space_group_name_H-M   'P 1'
#
loop_
_entity.id
_entity.type
_entity.pdbx_description
1 polymer ?
#
loop_
_entity_poly.entity_id
_entity_poly.type
_entity_poly.pdbx_seq_one_letter_code
_entity_poly.pdbx_strand_id
1 'polypeptide(L)' 'MQERLLTALICEYFDWAQLNHTLKVYLPECNLQKDSWKSELKEFRSKNGYDLNRNGDSSPLLLDVLEGFLKYEVR' A
#
# COMPACT_ATOMS: atom_id res chain seq x y z
N MET A 1 13.70 9.45 1.73
CA MET A 1 12.34 9.82 1.28
C MET A 1 11.63 8.70 0.50
N GLN A 2 12.22 7.52 0.28
CA GLN A 2 11.60 6.42 -0.48
C GLN A 2 10.94 5.32 0.38
N GLU A 3 11.23 5.25 1.68
CA GLU A 3 10.73 4.17 2.54
C GLU A 3 9.24 4.29 2.92
N ARG A 4 8.67 5.51 2.92
CA ARG A 4 7.29 5.75 3.40
C ARG A 4 6.23 5.08 2.52
N LEU A 5 6.41 5.07 1.21
CA LEU A 5 5.44 4.45 0.29
C LEU A 5 5.47 2.93 0.36
N LEU A 6 6.66 2.31 0.36
CA LEU A 6 6.78 0.85 0.44
C LEU A 6 6.13 0.33 1.74
N THR A 7 6.43 0.96 2.87
CA THR A 7 5.82 0.58 4.15
C THR A 7 4.31 0.79 4.13
N ALA A 8 3.81 1.84 3.46
CA ALA A 8 2.39 2.08 3.34
C ALA A 8 1.66 1.02 2.49
N LEU A 9 2.27 0.58 1.38
CA LEU A 9 1.75 -0.51 0.55
C LEU A 9 1.74 -1.85 1.31
N ILE A 10 2.77 -2.12 2.12
CA ILE A 10 2.81 -3.31 2.98
C ILE A 10 1.71 -3.25 4.06
N CYS A 11 1.50 -2.09 4.69
CA CYS A 11 0.43 -1.92 5.69
C CYS A 11 -0.95 -2.15 5.09
N GLU A 12 -1.19 -1.67 3.87
CA GLU A 12 -2.45 -1.89 3.15
C GLU A 12 -2.66 -3.34 2.75
N TYR A 13 -1.60 -4.04 2.33
CA TYR A 13 -1.67 -5.48 2.10
C TYR A 13 -2.08 -6.25 3.37
N PHE A 14 -1.49 -5.91 4.52
CA PHE A 14 -1.87 -6.55 5.79
C PHE A 14 -3.32 -6.27 6.18
N ASP A 15 -3.81 -5.04 5.96
CA ASP A 15 -5.19 -4.65 6.23
C ASP A 15 -6.16 -5.40 5.31
N TRP A 16 -5.89 -5.41 4.00
CA TRP A 16 -6.68 -6.12 2.98
C TRP A 16 -6.74 -7.63 3.23
N ALA A 17 -5.60 -8.26 3.55
CA ALA A 17 -5.50 -9.68 3.85
C ALA A 17 -6.01 -10.05 5.26
N GLN A 18 -6.57 -9.09 6.01
CA GLN A 18 -7.07 -9.24 7.38
C GLN A 18 -6.00 -9.70 8.40
N LEU A 19 -4.73 -9.42 8.13
CA LEU A 19 -3.57 -9.72 8.99
C LEU A 19 -3.38 -8.68 10.10
N ASN A 20 -4.47 -8.36 10.80
CA ASN A 20 -4.54 -7.30 11.80
C ASN A 20 -3.56 -7.47 12.97
N HIS A 21 -3.27 -8.72 13.38
CA HIS A 21 -2.29 -8.97 14.44
C HIS A 21 -0.87 -8.60 13.99
N THR A 22 -0.49 -9.02 12.78
CA THR A 22 0.80 -8.67 12.17
C THR A 22 0.92 -7.15 12.02
N LEU A 23 -0.12 -6.47 11.53
CA LEU A 23 -0.13 -5.02 11.38
C LEU A 23 0.09 -4.29 12.72
N LYS A 24 -0.53 -4.77 13.82
CA LYS A 24 -0.37 -4.19 15.15
C LYS A 24 1.05 -4.29 15.70
N VAL A 25 1.80 -5.32 15.31
CA VAL A 25 3.21 -5.51 15.70
C VAL A 25 4.15 -4.75 14.75
N TYR A 26 3.87 -4.80 13.45
CA TYR A 26 4.69 -4.17 12.42
C TYR A 26 4.76 -2.64 12.55
N LEU A 27 3.62 -1.98 12.84
CA LEU A 27 3.56 -0.52 12.98
C LEU A 27 4.55 0.02 14.04
N PRO A 28 4.55 -0.44 15.30
CA PRO A 28 5.53 0.01 16.28
C PRO A 28 6.96 -0.43 15.98
N GLU A 29 7.18 -1.62 15.40
CA GLU A 29 8.52 -2.06 14.98
C GLU A 29 9.13 -1.15 13.90
N CYS A 30 8.31 -0.60 13.02
CA CYS A 30 8.72 0.40 12.02
C CYS A 30 8.63 1.85 12.51
N ASN A 31 8.38 2.09 13.82
CA ASN A 31 8.18 3.41 14.40
C ASN A 31 7.10 4.25 13.66
N LEU A 32 6.04 3.59 13.19
CA LEU A 32 4.93 4.22 12.50
C LEU A 32 3.78 4.54 13.44
N GLN A 33 3.19 5.72 13.23
CA GLN A 33 1.93 6.07 13.89
C GLN A 33 0.78 5.29 13.25
N LYS A 34 -0.20 4.93 14.08
CA LYS A 34 -1.44 4.29 13.63
C LYS A 34 -2.07 5.09 12.48
N ASP A 35 -2.52 4.38 11.45
CA ASP A 35 -3.21 4.94 10.28
C ASP A 35 -2.39 5.95 9.42
N SER A 36 -1.14 6.25 9.77
CA SER A 36 -0.29 7.18 9.00
C SER A 36 0.01 6.73 7.57
N TRP A 37 -0.09 5.43 7.29
CA TRP A 37 0.04 4.87 5.94
C TRP A 37 -1.14 5.23 5.03
N LYS A 38 -2.34 5.47 5.58
CA LYS A 38 -3.54 5.77 4.78
C LYS A 38 -3.44 7.12 4.07
N SER A 39 -2.88 8.14 4.71
CA SER A 39 -2.65 9.44 4.09
C SER A 39 -1.60 9.36 2.98
N GLU A 40 -0.53 8.60 3.20
CA GLU A 40 0.50 8.35 2.19
C GLU A 40 -0.09 7.67 0.94
N LEU A 41 -0.91 6.62 1.13
CA LEU A 41 -1.58 5.96 0.01
C LEU A 41 -2.59 6.85 -0.68
N LYS A 42 -3.34 7.67 0.05
CA LYS A 42 -4.27 8.63 -0.55
C LYS A 42 -3.54 9.61 -1.47
N GLU A 43 -2.42 10.16 -1.01
CA GLU A 43 -1.59 11.06 -1.82
C GLU A 43 -1.02 10.34 -3.05
N PHE A 44 -0.49 9.13 -2.87
CA PHE A 44 0.04 8.33 -3.97
C PHE A 44 -1.02 7.99 -5.02
N ARG A 45 -2.21 7.54 -4.59
CA ARG A 45 -3.32 7.18 -5.49
C ARG A 45 -3.78 8.39 -6.30
N SER A 46 -3.92 9.55 -5.65
CA SER A 46 -4.31 10.80 -6.32
C SER A 46 -3.29 11.26 -7.35
N LYS A 47 -1.99 11.16 -7.05
CA LYS A 47 -0.91 11.55 -7.98
C LYS A 47 -0.76 10.63 -9.18
N ASN A 48 -1.07 9.34 -9.02
CA ASN A 48 -0.76 8.30 -10.01
C ASN A 48 -2.01 7.70 -10.68
N GLY A 49 -3.22 8.21 -10.40
CA GLY A 49 -4.45 7.80 -11.08
C GLY A 49 -5.06 6.47 -10.61
N TYR A 50 -4.62 5.89 -9.48
CA TYR A 50 -5.13 4.63 -8.94
C TYR A 50 -6.53 4.74 -8.27
N ASP A 51 -7.16 5.93 -8.28
CA ASP A 51 -8.52 6.14 -7.76
C ASP A 51 -9.63 5.84 -8.78
N LEU A 52 -9.32 5.75 -10.08
CA LEU A 52 -10.32 5.86 -11.14
C LEU A 52 -11.12 4.59 -11.45
N ASN A 53 -10.83 3.41 -10.90
CA ASN A 53 -11.48 2.19 -11.39
C ASN A 53 -11.51 0.97 -10.46
N ARG A 54 -11.42 1.15 -9.14
CA ARG A 54 -11.49 0.02 -8.20
C ARG A 54 -12.85 -0.04 -7.53
N ASN A 55 -13.67 -1.01 -7.93
CA ASN A 55 -14.67 -1.58 -7.02
C ASN A 55 -13.87 -2.16 -5.85
N GLY A 56 -13.96 -1.53 -4.67
CA GLY A 56 -12.99 -1.62 -3.57
C GLY A 56 -12.73 -2.98 -2.91
N ASP A 57 -13.10 -4.10 -3.53
CA ASP A 57 -13.07 -5.44 -2.94
C ASP A 57 -12.05 -6.41 -3.56
N SER A 58 -11.47 -6.14 -4.73
CA SER A 58 -10.84 -7.25 -5.49
C SER A 58 -9.36 -7.53 -5.18
N SER A 59 -8.56 -6.53 -4.80
CA SER A 59 -7.09 -6.68 -4.70
C SER A 59 -6.43 -5.50 -3.94
N PRO A 60 -5.31 -5.70 -3.22
CA PRO A 60 -4.58 -4.61 -2.57
C PRO A 60 -3.80 -3.77 -3.61
N LEU A 61 -3.54 -2.51 -3.30
CA LEU A 61 -2.83 -1.58 -4.21
C LEU A 61 -1.41 -2.05 -4.51
N LEU A 62 -0.78 -2.74 -3.56
CA LEU A 62 0.55 -3.33 -3.73
C LEU A 62 0.65 -4.21 -4.99
N LEU A 63 -0.39 -5.00 -5.30
CA LEU A 63 -0.36 -5.87 -6.48
C LEU A 63 -0.41 -5.07 -7.79
N ASP A 64 -1.22 -4.02 -7.88
CA ASP A 64 -1.27 -3.17 -9.09
C ASP A 64 0.07 -2.47 -9.33
N VAL A 65 0.73 -2.03 -8.25
CA VAL A 65 2.07 -1.41 -8.32
C VAL A 65 3.10 -2.42 -8.82
N LEU A 66 3.11 -3.63 -8.27
CA LEU A 66 4.03 -4.70 -8.69
C LEU A 66 3.78 -5.13 -10.15
N GLU A 67 2.51 -5.25 -10.56
CA GLU A 67 2.17 -5.59 -11.94
C GLU A 67 2.66 -4.50 -12.92
N GLY A 68 2.45 -3.22 -12.58
CA GLY A 68 2.97 -2.10 -13.36
C GLY A 68 4.50 -2.08 -13.46
N PHE A 69 5.18 -2.37 -12.35
CA PHE A 69 6.63 -2.47 -12.29
C PHE A 69 7.17 -3.60 -13.18
N LEU A 70 6.64 -4.82 -13.04
CA LEU A 70 7.07 -5.99 -13.84
C LEU A 70 6.79 -5.80 -15.34
N LYS A 71 5.66 -5.19 -15.71
CA LYS A 71 5.34 -4.84 -17.11
C LYS A 71 6.35 -3.84 -17.70
N TYR A 72 6.93 -2.97 -16.87
CA TYR A 72 7.96 -2.03 -17.30
C TYR A 72 9.33 -2.71 -17.42
N GLU A 73 9.67 -3.62 -16.51
CA GLU A 73 10.97 -4.32 -16.49
C GLU A 73 11.11 -5.42 -17.56
N VAL A 74 10.00 -6.04 -17.98
CA VAL A 74 9.98 -7.07 -19.05
C VAL A 74 9.94 -6.43 -20.46
N ARG A 75 10.25 -5.14 -20.59
CA ARG A 75 10.48 -4.42 -21.86
C ARG A 75 11.92 -3.94 -21.96
#